data_AF-A0A415E424-F1
#
_entry.id   AF-A0A415E424-F1
#
_cell.length_a   1.000
_cell.length_b   1.000
_cell.length_c   1.000
_cell.angle_alpha   90.00
_cell.angle_beta   90.00
_cell.angle_gamma   90.00
#
_symmetry.space_group_name_H-M   'P 1'
#
loop_
_entity.id
_entity.type
_entity.pdbx_description
1 polymer ?
#
loop_
_entity_poly.entity_id
_entity_poly.type
_entity_poly.pdbx_seq_one_letter_code
_entity_poly.pdbx_strand_id
1 'polypeptide(L)'
;MSCRKSIHALPAELLEQIQEYVEGEVIYIPKKKSSKKCWGENTDTRGILAARNAQICQDFQSGMSVKQLSDKYFLVEKSIQRILRKRKIE
;
A
#
# COMPACT_ATOMS: atom_id res chain seq x y z
N MET A 1 4.26 -5.60 13.52
CA MET A 1 2.86 -6.07 13.68
C MET A 1 2.71 -6.52 15.12
N SER A 2 2.01 -5.78 15.98
CA SER A 2 1.72 -6.24 17.33
C SER A 2 0.35 -6.94 17.33
N CYS A 3 0.32 -8.21 17.73
CA CYS A 3 -0.92 -8.93 17.97
C CYS A 3 -1.28 -8.75 19.45
N ARG A 4 -2.50 -8.28 19.75
CA ARG A 4 -3.03 -8.25 21.12
C ARG A 4 -3.93 -9.47 21.33
N LYS A 5 -3.83 -10.09 22.49
CA LYS A 5 -4.79 -11.12 22.91
C LYS A 5 -6.18 -10.49 23.02
N SER A 6 -7.19 -11.12 22.43
CA SER A 6 -8.58 -10.65 22.42
C SER A 6 -9.13 -10.42 23.83
N ILE A 7 -8.76 -11.29 24.78
CA ILE A 7 -9.11 -11.22 26.21
C ILE A 7 -8.70 -9.88 26.86
N HIS A 8 -7.63 -9.24 26.37
CA HIS A 8 -7.17 -7.95 26.89
C HIS A 8 -7.63 -6.76 26.02
N ALA A 9 -8.31 -7.02 24.91
CA ALA A 9 -8.68 -6.02 23.91
C ALA A 9 -10.20 -5.79 23.80
N LEU A 10 -11.02 -6.77 24.21
CA LEU A 10 -12.48 -6.74 24.09
C LEU A 10 -13.14 -6.97 25.46
N PRO A 11 -14.33 -6.38 25.72
CA PRO A 11 -15.15 -6.72 26.88
C PRO A 11 -15.56 -8.20 26.89
N ALA A 12 -15.75 -8.79 28.06
CA ALA A 12 -16.10 -10.20 28.22
C ALA A 12 -17.40 -10.58 27.50
N GLU A 13 -18.45 -9.78 27.65
CA GLU A 13 -19.76 -9.99 27.00
C GLU A 13 -19.65 -10.04 25.46
N LEU A 14 -18.80 -9.18 24.88
CA LEU A 14 -18.57 -9.18 23.44
C LEU A 14 -17.76 -10.41 22.99
N LEU A 15 -16.84 -10.89 23.82
CA LEU A 15 -16.06 -12.08 23.52
C LEU A 15 -16.94 -13.33 23.51
N GLU A 16 -17.85 -13.48 24.48
CA GLU A 16 -18.84 -14.57 24.52
C GLU A 16 -19.70 -14.57 23.26
N GLN A 17 -20.24 -13.40 22.89
CA GLN A 17 -21.00 -13.24 21.65
C GLN A 17 -20.19 -13.62 20.41
N ILE A 18 -18.91 -13.23 20.31
CA ILE A 18 -18.07 -13.61 19.17
C ILE A 18 -17.84 -15.13 19.14
N GLN A 19 -17.61 -15.76 20.29
CA GLN A 19 -17.39 -17.21 20.37
C GLN A 19 -18.60 -18.00 19.86
N GLU A 20 -19.84 -17.51 20.04
CA GLU A 20 -21.03 -18.14 19.47
C GLU A 20 -20.98 -18.28 17.93
N TYR A 21 -20.26 -17.39 17.23
CA TYR A 21 -20.21 -17.40 15.76
C TYR A 21 -18.94 -18.03 15.17
N VAL A 22 -17.80 -17.93 15.86
CA VAL A 22 -16.46 -18.18 15.26
C VAL A 22 -15.44 -18.75 16.25
N GLU A 23 -15.90 -19.55 17.21
CA GLU A 23 -15.01 -20.17 18.20
C GLU A 23 -13.84 -20.94 17.53
N GLY A 24 -12.61 -20.66 17.98
CA GLY A 24 -11.40 -21.28 17.45
C GLY A 24 -10.85 -20.68 16.16
N GLU A 25 -11.51 -19.66 15.60
CA GLU A 25 -11.09 -19.03 14.34
C GLU A 25 -10.38 -17.68 14.53
N VAL A 26 -9.63 -17.27 13.50
CA VAL A 26 -8.94 -15.96 13.45
C VAL A 26 -9.73 -15.00 12.57
N ILE A 27 -10.34 -13.98 13.20
CA ILE A 27 -11.05 -12.91 12.48
C ILE A 27 -10.16 -11.68 12.29
N TYR A 28 -10.19 -11.10 11.09
CA TYR A 28 -9.68 -9.76 10.82
C TYR A 28 -10.71 -8.68 11.11
N ILE A 29 -10.40 -7.76 12.03
CA ILE A 29 -11.21 -6.56 12.28
C ILE A 29 -10.71 -5.42 11.39
N PRO A 30 -11.47 -4.98 10.36
CA PRO A 30 -11.04 -3.88 9.52
C PRO A 30 -11.01 -2.56 10.29
N LYS A 31 -10.05 -1.69 9.97
CA LYS A 31 -10.02 -0.33 10.50
C LYS A 31 -11.32 0.41 10.16
N LYS A 32 -11.84 1.18 11.12
CA LYS A 32 -12.92 2.13 10.90
C LYS A 32 -12.56 3.05 9.74
N LYS A 33 -13.54 3.40 8.89
CA LYS A 33 -13.31 4.23 7.69
C LYS A 33 -12.62 5.56 8.01
N SER A 34 -12.94 6.17 9.15
CA SER A 34 -12.30 7.41 9.64
C SER A 34 -10.84 7.23 10.07
N SER A 35 -10.42 6.01 10.40
CA SER A 35 -9.05 5.66 10.79
C SER A 35 -8.27 4.96 9.68
N LYS A 36 -8.88 4.82 8.49
CA LYS A 36 -8.19 4.36 7.29
C LYS A 36 -7.29 5.49 6.81
N LYS A 37 -6.05 5.44 7.28
CA LYS A 37 -4.96 6.17 6.64
C LYS A 37 -4.83 5.71 5.19
N CYS A 38 -4.65 6.63 4.26
CA CYS A 38 -4.38 6.29 2.87
C CYS A 38 -3.13 5.43 2.78
N TRP A 39 -3.06 4.57 1.77
CA TRP A 39 -1.88 3.73 1.55
C TRP A 39 -0.61 4.60 1.46
N GLY A 40 0.38 4.31 2.32
CA GLY A 40 1.60 5.09 2.42
C GLY A 40 1.54 6.35 3.30
N GLU A 41 0.52 6.57 4.12
CA GLU A 41 0.50 7.69 5.11
C GLU A 41 1.27 7.38 6.41
N ASN A 42 1.52 6.11 6.71
CA ASN A 42 2.31 5.71 7.88
C ASN A 42 3.81 5.55 7.58
N THR A 43 4.24 5.79 6.34
CA THR A 43 5.60 5.54 5.86
C THR A 43 5.92 6.53 4.74
N ASP A 44 7.15 7.04 4.65
CA ASP A 44 7.56 7.96 3.57
C ASP A 44 7.51 7.38 2.15
N THR A 45 7.15 6.09 2.03
CA THR A 45 6.95 5.33 0.79
C THR A 45 6.17 6.10 -0.27
N ARG A 46 5.11 6.83 0.09
CA ARG A 46 4.32 7.60 -0.90
C ARG A 46 5.15 8.72 -1.53
N GLY A 47 5.92 9.45 -0.74
CA GLY A 47 6.81 10.51 -1.20
C GLY A 47 7.97 9.95 -2.03
N ILE A 48 8.61 8.89 -1.57
CA ILE A 48 9.71 8.21 -2.28
C ILE A 48 9.24 7.73 -3.65
N LEU A 49 8.07 7.08 -3.73
CA LEU A 49 7.51 6.62 -5.00
C LEU A 49 7.13 7.78 -5.92
N ALA A 50 6.62 8.89 -5.39
CA ALA A 50 6.30 10.07 -6.18
C ALA A 50 7.55 10.71 -6.78
N ALA A 51 8.61 10.91 -5.97
CA ALA A 51 9.89 11.42 -6.43
C ALA A 51 10.51 10.51 -7.51
N ARG A 52 10.51 9.19 -7.27
CA ARG A 52 11.01 8.21 -8.25
C ARG A 52 10.15 8.15 -9.51
N ASN A 53 8.83 8.35 -9.43
CA ASN A 53 7.97 8.48 -10.62
C ASN A 53 8.33 9.73 -11.43
N ALA A 54 8.54 10.88 -10.76
CA ALA A 54 8.90 12.13 -11.41
C ALA A 54 10.24 12.01 -12.15
N GLN A 55 11.25 11.40 -11.52
CA GLN A 55 12.56 11.18 -12.13
C GLN A 55 12.47 10.26 -13.36
N ILE A 56 11.70 9.18 -13.29
CA ILE A 56 11.48 8.30 -14.46
C ILE A 56 10.93 9.08 -15.65
N CYS A 57 10.02 10.01 -15.40
CA CYS A 57 9.41 10.78 -16.47
C CYS A 57 10.35 11.87 -17.02
N GLN A 58 11.23 12.44 -16.20
CA GLN A 58 12.29 13.35 -16.66
C GLN A 58 13.31 12.61 -17.52
N ASP A 59 13.77 11.44 -17.07
CA ASP A 59 14.71 10.61 -17.80
C ASP A 59 14.14 10.13 -19.15
N PHE A 60 12.83 9.84 -19.20
CA PHE A 60 12.14 9.56 -20.46
C PHE A 60 12.12 10.78 -21.39
N GLN A 61 11.87 11.98 -20.85
CA GLN A 61 11.91 13.23 -21.62
C GLN A 61 13.31 13.58 -22.12
N SER A 62 14.36 13.16 -21.40
CA SER A 62 15.75 13.27 -21.87
C SER A 62 16.14 12.21 -22.90
N GLY A 63 15.19 11.38 -23.37
CA GLY A 63 15.39 10.43 -24.46
C GLY A 63 15.67 8.98 -24.04
N MET A 64 15.58 8.63 -22.75
CA MET A 64 15.73 7.22 -22.35
C MET A 64 14.56 6.37 -22.83
N SER A 65 14.86 5.19 -23.37
CA SER A 65 13.85 4.21 -23.75
C SER A 65 13.22 3.53 -22.52
N VAL A 66 12.04 2.93 -22.72
CA VAL A 66 11.34 2.16 -21.67
C VAL A 66 12.21 1.03 -21.12
N LYS A 67 13.02 0.38 -21.97
CA LYS A 67 13.93 -0.70 -21.57
C LYS A 67 15.07 -0.18 -20.67
N GLN A 68 15.70 0.93 -21.05
CA GLN A 68 16.74 1.57 -20.22
C GLN A 68 16.20 2.03 -18.85
N LEU A 69 14.97 2.54 -18.82
CA LEU A 69 14.31 2.91 -17.57
C LEU A 69 13.96 1.68 -16.73
N SER A 70 13.55 0.58 -17.37
CA SER A 70 13.29 -0.69 -16.70
C SER A 70 14.54 -1.18 -15.96
N ASP A 71 15.69 -1.15 -16.66
CA ASP A 71 16.98 -1.57 -16.10
C ASP A 71 17.47 -0.62 -15.01
N LYS A 72 17.40 0.71 -15.24
CA LYS A 72 17.87 1.73 -14.29
C LYS A 72 17.09 1.73 -12.97
N TYR A 73 15.78 1.51 -13.03
CA TYR A 73 14.90 1.58 -11.86
C TYR A 73 14.49 0.21 -11.31
N PHE A 74 14.99 -0.88 -11.91
CA PHE A 74 14.65 -2.26 -11.55
C PHE A 74 13.13 -2.51 -11.57
N LEU A 75 12.45 -1.96 -12.58
CA LEU A 75 11.00 -2.09 -12.74
C LEU A 75 10.69 -2.74 -14.08
N VAL A 76 9.79 -3.72 -14.07
CA VAL A 76 9.29 -4.29 -15.33
C VAL A 76 8.73 -3.20 -16.26
N GLU A 77 8.94 -3.36 -17.57
CA GLU A 77 8.56 -2.36 -18.58
C GLU A 77 7.09 -1.92 -18.49
N LYS A 78 6.16 -2.85 -18.19
CA LYS A 78 4.74 -2.52 -17.97
C LYS A 78 4.53 -1.49 -16.85
N SER A 79 5.33 -1.56 -15.78
CA SER A 79 5.27 -0.60 -14.69
C SER A 79 5.76 0.77 -15.15
N ILE A 80 6.89 0.82 -15.86
CA ILE A 80 7.43 2.06 -16.46
C ILE A 80 6.37 2.71 -17.36
N GLN A 81 5.79 1.96 -18.29
CA GLN A 81 4.74 2.46 -19.18
C GLN A 81 3.53 3.00 -18.42
N ARG A 82 3.08 2.31 -17.37
CA ARG A 82 1.99 2.78 -16.50
C ARG A 82 2.33 4.10 -15.82
N ILE A 83 3.57 4.27 -15.34
CA ILE A 83 4.03 5.50 -14.69
C ILE A 83 4.04 6.66 -15.70
N LEU A 84 4.58 6.43 -16.91
CA LEU A 84 4.61 7.43 -17.98
C LEU A 84 3.21 7.83 -18.45
N ARG A 85 2.28 6.88 -18.56
CA ARG A 85 0.88 7.14 -18.92
C ARG A 85 0.16 8.00 -17.89
N LYS A 86 0.40 7.75 -16.59
CA LYS A 86 -0.21 8.53 -15.52
C LYS A 86 0.19 10.01 -15.55
N ARG A 87 1.43 10.32 -15.94
CA ARG A 87 1.89 11.72 -16.09
C ARG A 87 1.29 12.43 -17.30
N LYS A 88 0.93 11.72 -18.38
CA LYS A 88 0.32 12.32 -19.58
C LYS A 88 -1.15 12.74 -19.40
N ILE A 89 -1.80 12.30 -18.32
CA ILE A 89 -3.22 12.56 -18.04
C ILE A 89 -3.40 13.74 -17.07
N GLU A 90 -2.30 14.24 -16.48
CA GLU A 90 -2.23 15.53 -15.76
C GLU A 90 -1.73 16.62 -16.71
#